data_AF-A0A151EAU3-F1
#
_entry.id   AF-A0A151EAU3-F1
#
_cell.length_a   1.000
_cell.length_b   1.000
_cell.length_c   1.000
_cell.angle_alpha   90.00
_cell.angle_beta   90.00
_cell.angle_gamma   90.00
#
_symmetry.space_group_name_H-M   'P 1'
#
loop_
_entity.id
_entity.type
_entity.pdbx_description
1 polymer ?
#
loop_
_entity_poly.entity_id
_entity_poly.type
_entity_poly.pdbx_seq_one_letter_code
_entity_poly.pdbx_strand_id
1 'polypeptide(L)'
;MSKKAQGLSMNVIIIAAIALLVLIILAVLILRAGRGVTEGTGCRGIGGRCYSTCQDLMDDEGGLWVKNLPNSGTAGGCAQDEECCVRLIEQPET
;
A
#
# COMPACT_ATOMS: atom_id res chain seq x y z
N MET A 1 -14.81 30.99 -45.55
CA MET A 1 -14.69 30.53 -44.14
C MET A 1 -13.79 29.30 -44.09
N SER A 2 -12.95 29.24 -43.06
CA SER A 2 -12.21 28.07 -42.53
C SER A 2 -11.12 27.39 -43.40
N LYS A 3 -9.98 28.08 -43.56
CA LYS A 3 -8.65 27.47 -43.76
C LYS A 3 -7.77 27.79 -42.54
N LYS A 4 -8.00 27.13 -41.40
CA LYS A 4 -7.11 27.19 -40.22
C LYS A 4 -7.10 25.82 -39.53
N ALA A 5 -6.54 24.83 -40.22
CA ALA A 5 -6.25 23.51 -39.64
C ALA A 5 -4.94 22.90 -40.19
N GLN A 6 -4.18 23.63 -41.00
CA GLN A 6 -2.85 23.22 -41.46
C GLN A 6 -1.81 24.04 -40.71
N GLY A 7 -1.20 23.46 -39.66
CA GLY A 7 -0.15 24.17 -38.93
C GLY A 7 0.18 23.64 -37.55
N LEU A 8 -0.52 22.63 -37.03
CA LEU A 8 0.09 21.79 -35.98
C LEU A 8 1.23 21.06 -36.67
N SER A 9 2.44 21.64 -36.54
CA SER A 9 3.70 21.10 -37.04
C SER A 9 3.75 19.61 -36.75
N MET A 10 4.21 18.81 -37.72
CA MET A 10 4.35 17.36 -37.60
C MET A 10 5.02 16.95 -36.28
N ASN A 11 5.95 17.77 -35.81
CA ASN A 11 6.66 17.59 -34.54
C ASN A 11 5.74 17.67 -33.32
N VAL A 12 4.71 18.51 -33.33
CA VAL A 12 3.74 18.63 -32.22
C VAL A 12 2.89 17.38 -32.10
N ILE A 13 2.47 16.81 -33.24
CA ILE A 13 1.70 15.56 -33.26
C ILE A 13 2.57 14.43 -32.69
N ILE A 14 3.86 14.39 -33.06
CA ILE A 14 4.83 13.41 -32.56
C ILE A 14 5.01 13.56 -31.04
N ILE A 15 5.25 14.78 -30.54
CA ILE A 15 5.44 15.03 -29.11
C ILE A 15 4.17 14.67 -28.32
N ALA A 16 2.99 14.99 -28.84
CA ALA A 16 1.72 14.64 -28.20
C ALA A 16 1.54 13.11 -28.10
N ALA A 17 1.90 12.36 -29.14
CA ALA A 17 1.84 10.90 -29.13
C ALA A 17 2.82 10.28 -28.12
N ILE A 18 4.06 10.79 -28.05
CA ILE A 18 5.06 10.33 -27.07
C ILE A 18 4.59 10.63 -25.64
N ALA A 19 4.10 11.84 -25.38
CA ALA A 19 3.60 12.23 -24.06
C ALA A 19 2.45 11.34 -23.60
N LEU A 20 1.51 11.03 -24.51
CA LEU A 20 0.38 10.13 -24.22
C LEU A 20 0.87 8.72 -23.90
N LEU A 21 1.83 8.20 -24.66
CA LEU A 21 2.42 6.87 -24.41
C LEU A 21 3.12 6.81 -23.04
N VAL A 22 3.92 7.83 -22.70
CA VAL A 22 4.59 7.92 -21.39
C VAL A 22 3.57 7.96 -20.25
N LEU A 23 2.50 8.73 -20.39
CA LEU A 23 1.43 8.78 -19.38
C LEU A 23 0.74 7.43 -19.17
N ILE A 24 0.49 6.67 -20.24
CA ILE A 24 -0.08 5.31 -20.13
C ILE A 24 0.88 4.40 -19.34
N ILE A 25 2.18 4.42 -19.65
CA ILE A 25 3.16 3.58 -18.95
C ILE A 25 3.21 3.95 -17.46
N LEU A 26 3.30 5.25 -17.14
CA LEU A 26 3.29 5.71 -15.75
C LEU A 26 2.00 5.32 -15.02
N ALA A 27 0.84 5.47 -15.65
CA ALA A 27 -0.43 5.06 -15.08
C ALA A 27 -0.46 3.56 -14.77
N VAL A 28 0.00 2.71 -15.69
CA VAL A 28 0.06 1.25 -15.47
C VAL A 28 1.06 0.90 -14.36
N LEU A 29 2.21 1.54 -14.29
CA LEU A 29 3.20 1.32 -13.23
C LEU A 29 2.67 1.75 -11.86
N ILE A 30 2.01 2.90 -11.77
CA ILE A 30 1.38 3.38 -10.53
C ILE A 30 0.24 2.47 -10.11
N LEU A 31 -0.61 2.01 -11.04
CA LEU A 31 -1.69 1.06 -10.73
C LEU A 31 -1.16 -0.31 -10.32
N ARG A 32 -0.06 -0.78 -10.92
CA ARG A 32 0.60 -2.03 -10.52
C ARG A 32 1.27 -1.92 -9.16
N ALA A 33 1.96 -0.81 -8.88
CA ALA A 33 2.61 -0.55 -7.59
C ALA A 33 1.58 -0.30 -6.48
N GLY A 34 0.49 0.43 -6.78
CA GLY A 34 -0.57 0.75 -5.84
C GLY A 34 -1.33 -0.47 -5.33
N ARG A 35 -1.39 -1.57 -6.11
CA ARG A 35 -1.96 -2.84 -5.65
C ARG A 35 -1.16 -3.49 -4.50
N GLY A 36 0.13 -3.22 -4.38
CA GLY A 36 0.95 -3.73 -3.27
C GLY A 36 0.98 -2.80 -2.04
N VAL A 37 0.56 -1.53 -2.17
CA VAL A 37 0.56 -0.58 -1.04
C VAL A 37 -0.53 -0.91 -0.02
N THR A 38 -1.65 -1.48 -0.47
CA THR A 38 -2.74 -1.93 0.43
C THR A 38 -2.29 -3.06 1.37
N GLU A 39 -1.29 -3.86 0.97
CA GLU A 39 -0.72 -4.91 1.82
C GLU A 39 0.31 -4.35 2.82
N GLY A 40 0.93 -3.20 2.52
CA GLY A 40 1.98 -2.57 3.34
C GLY A 40 1.48 -1.78 4.54
N THR A 41 0.21 -1.34 4.56
CA THR A 41 -0.39 -0.66 5.72
C THR A 41 -1.15 -1.58 6.65
N GLY A 42 -1.27 -2.87 6.32
CA GLY A 42 -1.94 -3.84 7.17
C GLY A 42 -1.08 -4.28 8.36
N CYS A 43 -1.65 -5.09 9.24
CA CYS A 43 -1.00 -5.65 10.41
C CYS A 43 0.35 -6.31 10.09
N ARG A 44 0.42 -7.06 8.99
CA ARG A 44 1.67 -7.67 8.51
C ARG A 44 2.69 -6.64 8.02
N GLY A 45 2.25 -5.53 7.43
CA GLY A 45 3.11 -4.48 6.91
C GLY A 45 3.88 -3.72 8.01
N ILE A 46 3.30 -3.63 9.20
CA ILE A 46 3.94 -3.04 10.39
C ILE A 46 4.72 -4.08 11.23
N GLY A 47 4.91 -5.31 10.72
CA GLY A 47 5.56 -6.39 11.46
C GLY A 47 4.70 -7.03 12.56
N GLY A 48 3.39 -6.81 12.54
CA GLY A 48 2.43 -7.46 13.41
C GLY A 48 1.90 -8.79 12.85
N ARG A 49 1.25 -9.56 13.72
CA ARG A 49 0.50 -10.77 13.37
C ARG A 49 -0.98 -10.59 13.72
N CYS A 50 -1.84 -11.14 12.87
CA CYS A 50 -3.26 -11.29 13.19
C CYS A 50 -3.45 -12.52 14.06
N TYR A 51 -4.16 -12.37 15.19
CA TYR A 51 -4.47 -13.47 16.11
C TYR A 51 -5.81 -13.23 16.80
N SER A 52 -6.41 -14.27 17.40
CA SER A 52 -7.68 -14.16 18.14
C SER A 52 -7.61 -13.08 19.22
N THR A 53 -6.60 -13.15 20.06
CA THR A 53 -6.24 -12.11 21.02
C THR A 53 -4.72 -12.03 21.13
N CYS A 54 -4.18 -10.85 21.46
CA CYS A 54 -2.75 -10.75 21.68
C CYS A 54 -2.27 -11.53 22.91
N GLN A 55 -3.16 -11.82 23.85
CA GLN A 55 -2.89 -12.66 25.01
C GLN A 55 -2.59 -14.10 24.58
N ASP A 56 -3.45 -14.68 23.73
CA ASP A 56 -3.26 -16.05 23.23
C ASP A 56 -1.94 -16.17 22.46
N LEU A 57 -1.57 -15.15 21.67
CA LEU A 57 -0.30 -15.11 20.94
C LEU A 57 0.92 -15.08 21.88
N MET A 58 0.81 -14.41 23.04
CA MET A 58 1.85 -14.44 24.06
C MET A 58 2.00 -15.85 24.65
N ASP A 59 0.90 -16.55 24.86
CA ASP A 59 0.89 -17.91 25.41
C ASP A 59 1.46 -18.93 24.42
N ASP A 60 1.20 -18.76 23.11
CA ASP A 60 1.69 -19.65 22.05
C ASP A 60 3.15 -19.41 21.63
N GLU A 61 3.53 -18.15 21.34
CA GLU A 61 4.86 -17.82 20.79
C GLU A 61 5.83 -17.24 21.83
N GLY A 62 5.33 -16.84 23.00
CA GLY A 62 6.11 -16.11 24.00
C GLY A 62 6.43 -14.66 23.59
N GLY A 63 6.83 -13.86 24.59
CA GLY A 63 7.17 -12.45 24.42
C GLY A 63 5.99 -11.51 24.63
N LEU A 64 6.27 -10.21 24.70
CA LEU A 64 5.27 -9.18 24.96
C LEU A 64 4.66 -8.69 23.64
N TRP A 65 3.38 -8.96 23.43
CA TRP A 65 2.62 -8.55 22.25
C TRP A 65 1.57 -7.49 22.60
N VAL A 66 1.51 -6.39 21.86
CA VAL A 66 0.50 -5.34 22.10
C VAL A 66 -0.46 -5.21 20.95
N LYS A 67 -1.72 -4.95 21.29
CA LYS A 67 -2.77 -4.72 20.30
C LYS A 67 -2.58 -3.37 19.61
N ASN A 68 -2.49 -3.41 18.30
CA ASN A 68 -2.52 -2.25 17.43
C ASN A 68 -3.96 -2.02 16.95
N LEU A 69 -4.73 -1.23 17.73
CA LEU A 69 -6.12 -0.90 17.42
C LEU A 69 -6.35 -0.34 16.00
N PRO A 70 -5.53 0.62 15.50
CA PRO A 70 -5.78 1.18 14.16
C PRO A 70 -5.60 0.16 13.03
N ASN A 71 -4.91 -0.95 13.27
CA ASN A 71 -4.71 -2.03 12.30
C ASN A 71 -5.40 -3.35 12.71
N SER A 72 -6.35 -3.31 13.64
CA SER A 72 -7.12 -4.50 14.04
C SER A 72 -8.31 -4.75 13.10
N GLY A 73 -8.77 -6.00 13.03
CA GLY A 73 -9.89 -6.39 12.17
C GLY A 73 -9.61 -6.22 10.67
N THR A 74 -10.68 -6.19 9.89
CA THR A 74 -10.63 -6.06 8.42
C THR A 74 -9.96 -4.77 7.93
N ALA A 75 -9.99 -3.71 8.76
CA ALA A 75 -9.36 -2.43 8.44
C ALA A 75 -7.82 -2.51 8.37
N GLY A 76 -7.20 -3.41 9.15
CA GLY A 76 -5.75 -3.66 9.08
C GLY A 76 -5.39 -4.99 8.44
N GLY A 77 -6.30 -5.61 7.68
CA GLY A 77 -6.01 -6.86 6.96
C GLY A 77 -5.99 -8.12 7.83
N CYS A 78 -6.60 -8.08 9.02
CA CYS A 78 -6.93 -9.26 9.83
C CYS A 78 -8.40 -9.67 9.63
N ALA A 79 -8.79 -10.87 10.05
CA ALA A 79 -10.21 -11.27 10.04
C ALA A 79 -11.06 -10.39 10.98
N GLN A 80 -12.40 -10.42 10.86
CA GLN A 80 -13.29 -9.58 11.69
C GLN A 80 -13.10 -9.81 13.20
N ASP A 81 -12.74 -11.03 13.59
CA ASP A 81 -12.56 -11.45 14.99
C ASP A 81 -11.08 -11.56 15.39
N GLU A 82 -10.17 -10.96 14.62
CA GLU A 82 -8.73 -10.98 14.90
C GLU A 82 -8.18 -9.59 15.25
N GLU A 83 -7.28 -9.60 16.23
CA GLU A 83 -6.52 -8.44 16.67
C GLU A 83 -5.17 -8.40 15.96
N CYS A 84 -4.70 -7.20 15.64
CA CYS A 84 -3.34 -7.03 15.18
C CYS A 84 -2.39 -6.90 16.37
N CYS A 85 -1.50 -7.87 16.52
CA CYS A 85 -0.56 -7.96 17.61
C CYS A 85 0.85 -7.67 17.13
N VAL A 86 1.47 -6.63 17.69
CA VAL A 86 2.84 -6.22 17.37
C VAL A 86 3.73 -6.55 18.54
N ARG A 87 4.90 -7.15 18.27
CA ARG A 87 5.85 -7.51 19.31
C ARG A 87 6.52 -6.25 19.85
N LEU A 88 6.44 -6.05 21.16
CA LEU A 88 7.32 -5.11 21.85
C LEU A 88 8.69 -5.76 21.94
N ILE A 89 9.56 -5.40 21.01
CA ILE A 89 10.99 -5.48 21.23
C ILE A 89 11.28 -4.37 22.25
N GLU A 90 11.65 -4.74 23.48
CA GLU A 90 12.30 -3.81 24.40
C GLU A 90 13.43 -3.13 23.62
N GLN A 91 13.23 -1.87 23.23
CA GLN A 91 14.29 -1.09 22.65
C GLN A 91 15.27 -0.85 23.80
N PRO A 92 16.53 -1.32 23.73
CA PRO A 92 17.54 -0.76 24.60
C PRO A 92 17.65 0.71 24.22
N GLU A 93 17.13 1.57 25.08
CA GLU A 93 17.37 3.00 25.07
C GLU A 93 18.86 3.24 25.31
N THR A 94 19.62 3.39 24.22
CA THR A 94 21.04 3.81 24.22
C THR A 94 21.25 4.95 23.25
#